data_AF-A0A1Q2YC98-F1
#
_entry.id   AF-A0A1Q2YC98-F1
#
_cell.length_a   1.000
_cell.length_b   1.000
_cell.length_c   1.000
_cell.angle_alpha   90.00
_cell.angle_beta   90.00
_cell.angle_gamma   90.00
#
_symmetry.space_group_name_H-M   'P 1'
#
loop_
_entity.id
_entity.type
_entity.pdbx_description
1 polymer ?
#
loop_
_entity_poly.entity_id
_entity_poly.type
_entity_poly.pdbx_seq_one_letter_code
_entity_poly.pdbx_strand_id
1 'polypeptide(L)'
;MYSRVAKEEAKTYKPNHMGILQEQAVEVTSTLSKDKPLIQNLIILPCHSIFAPELNTKITNHNDEDTFAIGKDADNWIMESFQLESDDHLSFFKHLELSLVELHENIANSALVISGGYTKSSIEKSESSSYLELAEAVGLLKNPYFKVGTNILLEEYARDSYENVLYGICTFYKKFRRFPAKITIVGFGFKRERFLSSHLTTLGYYILPNVDNDELSMSSLPNTKHVKYVSAGPFLPAKPAGLTETEYEAYKDEFWGSLYKNERSKALDLFKSNPFGSNKSILHDKKLKRDPWNKREEVYSFYQTESDVLNSLVEIDKFDIKNAWNIYQKKVLPEFPLYE
;
A
#
# COMPACT_ATOMS: atom_id res chain seq x y z
N MET A 1 19.61 -82.43 16.89
CA MET A 1 21.09 -82.37 16.90
C MET A 1 21.48 -80.90 17.11
N TYR A 2 22.09 -80.54 18.26
CA TYR A 2 22.69 -79.21 18.57
C TYR A 2 21.73 -77.98 18.47
N SER A 3 21.95 -76.78 19.03
CA SER A 3 22.59 -76.26 20.28
C SER A 3 22.39 -74.71 20.29
N ARG A 4 22.19 -73.91 21.35
CA ARG A 4 22.09 -74.01 22.84
C ARG A 4 21.20 -72.79 23.29
N VAL A 5 20.40 -72.81 24.36
CA VAL A 5 20.70 -72.64 25.81
C VAL A 5 21.50 -71.35 26.15
N ALA A 6 21.16 -70.48 27.12
CA ALA A 6 19.89 -70.13 27.81
C ALA A 6 20.10 -68.93 28.79
N LYS A 7 19.00 -68.23 29.13
CA LYS A 7 18.67 -67.54 30.41
C LYS A 7 19.50 -66.34 30.93
N GLU A 8 18.78 -65.52 31.71
CA GLU A 8 19.25 -64.42 32.55
C GLU A 8 19.77 -64.91 33.92
N GLU A 9 20.46 -64.03 34.68
CA GLU A 9 20.12 -63.81 36.09
C GLU A 9 20.62 -62.43 36.59
N ALA A 10 20.06 -61.94 37.70
CA ALA A 10 20.14 -60.54 38.14
C ALA A 10 21.28 -60.21 39.13
N LYS A 11 21.52 -58.92 39.38
CA LYS A 11 22.28 -58.43 40.56
C LYS A 11 21.79 -57.05 41.03
N THR A 12 22.08 -56.74 42.30
CA THR A 12 21.30 -55.81 43.14
C THR A 12 21.97 -54.47 43.43
N TYR A 13 21.15 -53.53 43.91
CA TYR A 13 21.43 -52.10 44.13
C TYR A 13 22.01 -51.79 45.52
N LYS A 14 22.95 -50.82 45.63
CA LYS A 14 23.18 -49.98 46.82
C LYS A 14 23.68 -48.57 46.42
N PRO A 15 23.31 -47.50 47.15
CA PRO A 15 23.67 -46.12 46.82
C PRO A 15 24.75 -45.49 47.73
N ASN A 16 25.45 -44.47 47.22
CA ASN A 16 25.65 -43.13 47.84
C ASN A 16 26.89 -42.39 47.30
N HIS A 17 26.70 -41.16 46.83
CA HIS A 17 27.33 -39.98 47.41
C HIS A 17 26.71 -38.68 46.85
N MET A 18 26.65 -37.64 47.67
CA MET A 18 26.25 -36.30 47.22
C MET A 18 27.43 -35.61 46.54
N GLY A 19 27.20 -35.08 45.33
CA GLY A 19 28.10 -34.18 44.63
C GLY A 19 27.34 -32.92 44.24
N ILE A 20 27.91 -31.75 44.53
CA ILE A 20 27.26 -30.46 44.30
C ILE A 20 27.25 -30.17 42.79
N LEU A 21 26.07 -29.99 42.22
CA LEU A 21 25.92 -29.39 40.89
C LEU A 21 25.84 -27.87 41.07
N GLN A 22 26.83 -27.14 40.56
CA GLN A 22 26.75 -25.70 40.40
C GLN A 22 25.81 -25.37 39.25
N GLU A 23 24.95 -24.37 39.43
CA GLU A 23 24.19 -23.78 38.32
C GLU A 23 25.16 -23.07 37.38
N GLN A 24 25.42 -23.66 36.21
CA GLN A 24 26.06 -22.96 35.11
C GLN A 24 25.01 -22.07 34.43
N ALA A 25 25.04 -20.77 34.73
CA ALA A 25 24.26 -19.78 34.03
C ALA A 25 24.68 -19.76 32.54
N VAL A 26 23.84 -20.32 31.68
CA VAL A 26 24.04 -20.24 30.22
C VAL A 26 23.66 -18.84 29.78
N GLU A 27 24.67 -18.01 29.49
CA GLU A 27 24.45 -16.75 28.78
C GLU A 27 23.87 -17.05 27.39
N VAL A 28 22.57 -16.82 27.24
CA VAL A 28 21.87 -16.85 25.95
C VAL A 28 22.26 -15.60 25.16
N THR A 29 23.51 -15.57 24.69
CA THR A 29 24.00 -14.60 23.72
C THR A 29 23.20 -14.77 22.44
N SER A 30 22.35 -13.79 22.14
CA SER A 30 21.40 -13.85 21.02
C SER A 30 22.12 -13.71 19.68
N THR A 31 22.55 -14.84 19.13
CA THR A 31 23.07 -14.98 17.77
C THR A 31 21.95 -14.78 16.74
N LEU A 32 21.51 -13.52 16.61
CA LEU A 32 20.64 -13.04 15.54
C LEU A 32 21.23 -13.49 14.20
N SER A 33 20.49 -14.35 13.50
CA SER A 33 20.88 -14.91 12.21
C SER A 33 21.20 -13.80 11.21
N LYS A 34 22.45 -13.73 10.75
CA LYS A 34 22.93 -12.64 9.87
C LYS A 34 22.25 -12.61 8.51
N ASP A 35 21.59 -13.69 8.11
CA ASP A 35 21.08 -13.93 6.76
C ASP A 35 19.55 -13.77 6.63
N LYS A 36 18.91 -12.98 7.51
CA LYS A 36 17.54 -12.51 7.24
C LYS A 36 17.59 -11.36 6.22
N PRO A 37 16.88 -11.45 5.08
CA PRO A 37 16.85 -10.35 4.12
C PRO A 37 16.27 -9.09 4.78
N LEU A 38 17.09 -8.03 4.84
CA LEU A 38 16.75 -6.80 5.56
C LEU A 38 15.83 -5.95 4.70
N ILE A 39 14.53 -6.31 4.66
CA ILE A 39 13.51 -5.56 3.90
C ILE A 39 13.55 -4.06 4.28
N GLN A 40 13.90 -3.22 3.30
CA GLN A 40 14.03 -1.76 3.45
C GLN A 40 13.20 -0.99 2.43
N ASN A 41 12.80 -1.60 1.32
CA ASN A 41 11.98 -0.93 0.31
C ASN A 41 10.50 -1.20 0.59
N LEU A 42 9.69 -0.14 0.63
CA LEU A 42 8.23 -0.20 0.62
C LEU A 42 7.74 0.08 -0.80
N ILE A 43 6.94 -0.81 -1.37
CA ILE A 43 6.13 -0.53 -2.56
C ILE A 43 4.71 -0.32 -2.07
N ILE A 44 4.06 0.78 -2.46
CA ILE A 44 2.66 1.06 -2.16
C ILE A 44 1.86 0.99 -3.45
N LEU A 45 0.80 0.19 -3.41
CA LEU A 45 -0.27 0.16 -4.40
C LEU A 45 -1.52 0.83 -3.80
N PRO A 46 -1.78 2.12 -4.08
CA PRO A 46 -2.96 2.80 -3.62
C PRO A 46 -4.17 2.34 -4.44
N CYS A 47 -5.14 1.69 -3.80
CA CYS A 47 -6.36 1.25 -4.45
C CYS A 47 -7.30 2.42 -4.71
N HIS A 48 -8.21 2.21 -5.68
CA HIS A 48 -9.11 3.24 -6.20
C HIS A 48 -10.56 2.75 -6.42
N SER A 49 -10.87 1.50 -6.07
CA SER A 49 -12.16 0.82 -6.28
C SER A 49 -12.15 -0.54 -5.55
N ILE A 50 -13.28 -1.26 -5.54
CA ILE A 50 -13.37 -2.63 -5.04
C ILE A 50 -13.61 -3.59 -6.22
N PHE A 51 -12.82 -4.66 -6.31
CA PHE A 51 -13.11 -5.83 -7.16
C PHE A 51 -14.12 -6.75 -6.44
N ALA A 52 -15.25 -7.01 -7.09
CA ALA A 52 -16.37 -7.76 -6.51
C ALA A 52 -17.13 -8.56 -7.60
N PRO A 53 -16.50 -9.55 -8.24
CA PRO A 53 -17.14 -10.38 -9.26
C PRO A 53 -18.37 -11.14 -8.71
N GLU A 54 -18.45 -11.37 -7.41
CA GLU A 54 -19.64 -11.94 -6.74
C GLU A 54 -20.89 -11.04 -6.79
N LEU A 55 -20.74 -9.77 -7.18
CA LEU A 55 -21.84 -8.83 -7.40
C LEU A 55 -22.19 -8.64 -8.89
N ASN A 56 -21.43 -9.25 -9.82
CA ASN A 56 -21.72 -9.15 -11.24
C ASN A 56 -22.98 -9.99 -11.57
N THR A 57 -24.01 -9.32 -12.10
CA THR A 57 -25.32 -9.93 -12.42
C THR A 57 -25.53 -10.13 -13.92
N LYS A 58 -24.54 -9.80 -14.75
CA LYS A 58 -24.58 -9.99 -16.21
C LYS A 58 -24.04 -11.37 -16.58
N ILE A 59 -24.53 -11.92 -17.70
CA ILE A 59 -23.98 -13.15 -18.26
C ILE A 59 -22.70 -12.78 -19.03
N THR A 60 -21.56 -12.92 -18.37
CA THR A 60 -20.25 -12.63 -18.93
C THR A 60 -19.58 -13.93 -19.39
N ASN A 61 -19.57 -14.15 -20.70
CA ASN A 61 -18.79 -15.24 -21.31
C ASN A 61 -17.30 -14.88 -21.30
N HIS A 62 -16.68 -14.86 -20.12
CA HIS A 62 -15.23 -14.85 -20.01
C HIS A 62 -14.68 -16.09 -20.73
N ASN A 63 -13.60 -15.92 -21.51
CA ASN A 63 -12.92 -17.07 -22.07
C ASN A 63 -12.13 -17.75 -20.95
N ASP A 64 -12.40 -19.03 -20.67
CA ASP A 64 -11.67 -19.83 -19.67
C ASP A 64 -10.15 -19.86 -19.93
N GLU A 65 -9.70 -19.58 -21.16
CA GLU A 65 -8.28 -19.47 -21.53
C GLU A 65 -7.65 -18.09 -21.21
N ASP A 66 -8.42 -16.99 -21.13
CA ASP A 66 -7.91 -15.68 -20.67
C ASP A 66 -8.28 -15.46 -19.20
N THR A 67 -7.46 -15.98 -18.30
CA THR A 67 -7.62 -15.80 -16.85
C THR A 67 -7.59 -14.33 -16.40
N PHE A 68 -7.17 -13.39 -17.26
CA PHE A 68 -7.22 -11.96 -16.96
C PHE A 68 -8.55 -11.31 -17.35
N ALA A 69 -9.43 -11.98 -18.11
CA ALA A 69 -10.70 -11.42 -18.57
C ALA A 69 -11.60 -10.96 -17.42
N ILE A 70 -11.63 -11.70 -16.30
CA ILE A 70 -12.39 -11.33 -15.10
C ILE A 70 -11.93 -9.98 -14.51
N GLY A 71 -10.63 -9.67 -14.54
CA GLY A 71 -10.09 -8.40 -14.05
C GLY A 71 -10.27 -7.22 -15.00
N LYS A 72 -10.39 -7.50 -16.31
CA LYS A 72 -10.58 -6.52 -17.39
C LYS A 72 -12.05 -6.17 -17.66
N ASP A 73 -12.99 -6.83 -16.98
CA ASP A 73 -14.42 -6.57 -17.08
C ASP A 73 -14.85 -5.53 -16.04
N ALA A 74 -15.36 -4.38 -16.51
CA ALA A 74 -15.82 -3.28 -15.67
C ALA A 74 -16.95 -3.68 -14.71
N ASP A 75 -17.78 -4.67 -15.06
CA ASP A 75 -18.91 -5.11 -14.25
C ASP A 75 -18.50 -5.95 -13.02
N ASN A 76 -17.23 -6.37 -12.95
CA ASN A 76 -16.63 -6.96 -11.75
C ASN A 76 -16.06 -5.90 -10.77
N TRP A 77 -16.30 -4.59 -10.98
CA TRP A 77 -15.74 -3.51 -10.14
C TRP A 77 -16.79 -2.50 -9.65
N ILE A 78 -16.72 -2.12 -8.36
CA ILE A 78 -17.63 -1.14 -7.74
C ILE A 78 -17.15 0.30 -7.97
N MET A 79 -17.10 0.72 -9.23
CA MET A 79 -16.58 2.02 -9.68
C MET A 79 -17.54 3.20 -9.48
N GLU A 80 -17.00 4.41 -9.39
CA GLU A 80 -17.73 5.68 -9.57
C GLU A 80 -18.00 5.95 -11.07
N SER A 81 -18.96 6.82 -11.42
CA SER A 81 -19.33 7.05 -12.84
C SER A 81 -18.15 7.50 -13.70
N PHE A 82 -17.35 8.46 -13.23
CA PHE A 82 -16.17 8.97 -13.96
C PHE A 82 -15.07 7.91 -14.16
N GLN A 83 -15.09 6.82 -13.39
CA GLN A 83 -14.16 5.70 -13.54
C GLN A 83 -14.68 4.72 -14.60
N LEU A 84 -16.00 4.48 -14.65
CA LEU A 84 -16.66 3.77 -15.75
C LEU A 84 -16.49 4.52 -17.09
N GLU A 85 -16.61 5.84 -17.07
CA GLU A 85 -16.41 6.73 -18.24
C GLU A 85 -14.97 6.71 -18.80
N SER A 86 -14.00 6.18 -18.04
CA SER A 86 -12.56 6.23 -18.35
C SER A 86 -11.89 4.84 -18.44
N ASP A 87 -12.66 3.75 -18.40
CA ASP A 87 -12.14 2.37 -18.28
C ASP A 87 -11.07 2.20 -17.18
N ASP A 88 -11.26 2.89 -16.05
CA ASP A 88 -10.27 3.08 -14.99
C ASP A 88 -9.83 1.72 -14.37
N HIS A 89 -10.69 0.70 -14.43
CA HIS A 89 -10.41 -0.68 -14.00
C HIS A 89 -9.24 -1.32 -14.75
N LEU A 90 -9.06 -1.01 -16.04
CA LEU A 90 -7.88 -1.45 -16.81
C LEU A 90 -6.60 -0.87 -16.22
N SER A 91 -6.67 0.36 -15.69
CA SER A 91 -5.54 0.99 -15.00
C SER A 91 -5.31 0.37 -13.62
N PHE A 92 -6.36 0.07 -12.85
CA PHE A 92 -6.24 -0.61 -11.55
C PHE A 92 -5.56 -1.97 -11.70
N PHE A 93 -5.98 -2.75 -12.71
CA PHE A 93 -5.36 -4.02 -13.07
C PHE A 93 -3.87 -3.81 -13.41
N LYS A 94 -3.54 -2.78 -14.20
CA LYS A 94 -2.15 -2.48 -14.55
C LYS A 94 -1.30 -2.01 -13.36
N HIS A 95 -1.89 -1.32 -12.39
CA HIS A 95 -1.20 -0.92 -11.15
C HIS A 95 -0.87 -2.15 -10.30
N LEU A 96 -1.75 -3.16 -10.24
CA LEU A 96 -1.48 -4.44 -9.59
C LEU A 96 -0.34 -5.20 -10.28
N GLU A 97 -0.39 -5.37 -11.60
CA GLU A 97 0.71 -6.01 -12.36
C GLU A 97 2.07 -5.33 -12.10
N LEU A 98 2.12 -4.00 -12.24
CA LEU A 98 3.35 -3.22 -12.05
C LEU A 98 3.87 -3.31 -10.62
N SER A 99 2.99 -3.34 -9.63
CA SER A 99 3.38 -3.50 -8.21
C SER A 99 4.03 -4.86 -7.93
N LEU A 100 3.56 -5.92 -8.61
CA LEU A 100 4.16 -7.25 -8.53
C LEU A 100 5.48 -7.34 -9.32
N VAL A 101 5.64 -6.59 -10.42
CA VAL A 101 6.93 -6.45 -11.13
C VAL A 101 7.96 -5.74 -10.25
N GLU A 102 7.63 -4.57 -9.68
CA GLU A 102 8.50 -3.84 -8.73
C GLU A 102 8.91 -4.71 -7.53
N LEU A 103 7.98 -5.54 -7.04
CA LEU A 103 8.25 -6.50 -5.97
C LEU A 103 9.17 -7.62 -6.44
N HIS A 104 8.99 -8.14 -7.64
CA HIS A 104 9.81 -9.22 -8.21
C HIS A 104 11.26 -8.77 -8.48
N GLU A 105 11.47 -7.58 -9.04
CA GLU A 105 12.80 -7.00 -9.32
C GLU A 105 13.69 -6.94 -8.07
N ASN A 106 13.09 -6.74 -6.89
CA ASN A 106 13.78 -6.48 -5.63
C ASN A 106 13.29 -7.40 -4.50
N ILE A 107 12.90 -8.63 -4.83
CA ILE A 107 12.11 -9.55 -3.98
C ILE A 107 12.70 -9.89 -2.60
N ALA A 108 14.02 -9.74 -2.44
CA ALA A 108 14.72 -9.95 -1.17
C ALA A 108 14.85 -8.68 -0.29
N ASN A 109 14.49 -7.50 -0.81
CA ASN A 109 14.61 -6.21 -0.10
C ASN A 109 13.29 -5.40 -0.08
N SER A 110 12.30 -5.80 -0.88
CA SER A 110 11.01 -5.12 -1.00
C SER A 110 9.87 -5.86 -0.32
N ALA A 111 8.93 -5.08 0.22
CA ALA A 111 7.57 -5.52 0.52
C ALA A 111 6.56 -4.60 -0.16
N LEU A 112 5.54 -5.20 -0.76
CA LEU A 112 4.35 -4.54 -1.28
C LEU A 112 3.33 -4.38 -0.15
N VAL A 113 2.83 -3.17 0.06
CA VAL A 113 1.58 -2.89 0.77
C VAL A 113 0.52 -2.51 -0.26
N ILE A 114 -0.50 -3.34 -0.37
CA ILE A 114 -1.75 -2.99 -1.07
C ILE A 114 -2.58 -2.19 -0.07
N SER A 115 -3.02 -0.99 -0.47
CA SER A 115 -3.47 0.07 0.46
C SER A 115 -4.84 0.61 0.05
N GLY A 116 -5.76 0.78 1.00
CA GLY A 116 -7.15 1.17 0.71
C GLY A 116 -8.19 0.39 1.51
N GLY A 117 -9.03 1.10 2.26
CA GLY A 117 -9.95 0.52 3.23
C GLY A 117 -11.36 0.21 2.74
N TYR A 118 -12.28 0.09 3.70
CA TYR A 118 -13.70 -0.26 3.49
C TYR A 118 -14.52 0.96 3.00
N THR A 119 -14.29 1.42 1.76
CA THR A 119 -14.77 2.73 1.28
C THR A 119 -16.19 2.75 0.72
N LYS A 120 -16.75 1.60 0.31
CA LYS A 120 -18.08 1.48 -0.31
C LYS A 120 -19.10 0.92 0.69
N SER A 121 -20.33 1.43 0.69
CA SER A 121 -21.41 0.94 1.55
C SER A 121 -22.17 -0.27 0.99
N SER A 122 -21.92 -0.64 -0.27
CA SER A 122 -22.57 -1.78 -0.95
C SER A 122 -22.01 -3.15 -0.55
N ILE A 123 -20.83 -3.18 0.08
CA ILE A 123 -20.15 -4.42 0.53
C ILE A 123 -19.21 -4.10 1.70
N GLU A 124 -19.13 -4.98 2.70
CA GLU A 124 -18.10 -4.90 3.75
C GLU A 124 -16.83 -5.63 3.27
N LYS A 125 -16.18 -5.06 2.24
CA LYS A 125 -14.87 -5.49 1.71
C LYS A 125 -13.94 -4.27 1.65
N SER A 126 -12.66 -4.45 1.94
CA SER A 126 -11.65 -3.40 1.76
C SER A 126 -11.19 -3.34 0.30
N GLU A 127 -10.83 -2.16 -0.19
CA GLU A 127 -10.25 -2.04 -1.53
C GLU A 127 -8.99 -2.92 -1.66
N SER A 128 -8.12 -2.95 -0.64
CA SER A 128 -6.87 -3.72 -0.69
C SER A 128 -7.05 -5.24 -0.64
N SER A 129 -8.02 -5.77 0.12
CA SER A 129 -8.34 -7.22 0.05
C SER A 129 -8.88 -7.59 -1.33
N SER A 130 -9.71 -6.75 -1.94
CA SER A 130 -10.25 -7.01 -3.28
C SER A 130 -9.17 -7.06 -4.38
N TYR A 131 -8.11 -6.26 -4.27
CA TYR A 131 -6.96 -6.32 -5.17
C TYR A 131 -6.10 -7.58 -4.93
N LEU A 132 -6.14 -8.18 -3.73
CA LEU A 132 -5.51 -9.47 -3.46
C LEU A 132 -6.33 -10.62 -4.05
N GLU A 133 -7.66 -10.61 -3.86
CA GLU A 133 -8.58 -11.56 -4.48
C GLU A 133 -8.45 -11.54 -6.02
N LEU A 134 -8.30 -10.36 -6.62
CA LEU A 134 -7.98 -10.20 -8.05
C LEU A 134 -6.66 -10.88 -8.43
N ALA A 135 -5.60 -10.68 -7.63
CA ALA A 135 -4.29 -11.30 -7.87
C ALA A 135 -4.32 -12.84 -7.75
N GLU A 136 -5.19 -13.38 -6.91
CA GLU A 136 -5.44 -14.81 -6.77
C GLU A 136 -6.27 -15.37 -7.93
N ALA A 137 -7.40 -14.73 -8.25
CA ALA A 137 -8.32 -15.13 -9.32
C ALA A 137 -7.62 -15.21 -10.69
N VAL A 138 -6.79 -14.21 -11.02
CA VAL A 138 -6.04 -14.20 -12.29
C VAL A 138 -4.68 -14.93 -12.20
N GLY A 139 -4.39 -15.56 -11.05
CA GLY A 139 -3.25 -16.46 -10.87
C GLY A 139 -1.88 -15.82 -10.69
N LEU A 140 -1.79 -14.50 -10.50
CA LEU A 140 -0.52 -13.78 -10.29
C LEU A 140 0.21 -14.24 -9.02
N LEU A 141 -0.52 -14.64 -7.98
CA LEU A 141 0.09 -15.17 -6.74
C LEU A 141 0.62 -16.62 -6.85
N LYS A 142 0.54 -17.27 -8.03
CA LYS A 142 1.15 -18.60 -8.26
C LYS A 142 2.69 -18.58 -8.23
N ASN A 143 3.31 -17.38 -8.24
CA ASN A 143 4.75 -17.20 -8.08
C ASN A 143 5.16 -17.47 -6.62
N PRO A 144 5.98 -18.51 -6.32
CA PRO A 144 6.27 -18.93 -4.94
C PRO A 144 7.12 -17.93 -4.13
N TYR A 145 7.59 -16.85 -4.74
CA TYR A 145 8.26 -15.75 -4.04
C TYR A 145 7.30 -14.65 -3.57
N PHE A 146 6.07 -14.59 -4.11
CA PHE A 146 5.01 -13.70 -3.62
C PHE A 146 4.33 -14.35 -2.43
N LYS A 147 4.48 -13.76 -1.24
CA LYS A 147 4.06 -14.35 0.03
C LYS A 147 3.23 -13.34 0.84
N VAL A 148 1.92 -13.56 0.83
CA VAL A 148 0.94 -12.83 1.64
C VAL A 148 1.32 -12.90 3.12
N GLY A 149 1.15 -11.80 3.83
CA GLY A 149 1.60 -11.63 5.21
C GLY A 149 3.13 -11.56 5.40
N THR A 150 3.94 -11.68 4.34
CA THR A 150 5.41 -11.67 4.41
C THR A 150 6.03 -10.53 3.62
N ASN A 151 5.86 -10.54 2.29
CA ASN A 151 6.31 -9.47 1.37
C ASN A 151 5.19 -8.93 0.48
N ILE A 152 3.98 -9.48 0.57
CA ILE A 152 2.72 -8.80 0.22
C ILE A 152 1.94 -8.62 1.53
N LEU A 153 1.49 -7.38 1.79
CA LEU A 153 0.80 -6.96 3.00
C LEU A 153 -0.46 -6.17 2.60
N LEU A 154 -1.47 -6.18 3.46
CA LEU A 154 -2.67 -5.36 3.30
C LEU A 154 -2.66 -4.19 4.31
N GLU A 155 -3.20 -3.07 3.86
CA GLU A 155 -3.57 -1.89 4.64
C GLU A 155 -5.05 -1.64 4.31
N GLU A 156 -5.91 -1.62 5.33
CA GLU A 156 -7.38 -1.70 5.17
C GLU A 156 -8.13 -0.51 5.80
N TYR A 157 -7.43 0.58 6.11
CA TYR A 157 -7.98 1.76 6.76
C TYR A 157 -7.84 3.04 5.92
N ALA A 158 -7.04 3.07 4.85
CA ALA A 158 -6.85 4.30 4.09
C ALA A 158 -8.13 4.73 3.35
N ARG A 159 -8.64 5.91 3.71
CA ARG A 159 -9.84 6.51 3.10
C ARG A 159 -9.47 7.48 1.98
N ASP A 160 -8.20 7.91 1.88
CA ASP A 160 -7.72 8.79 0.82
C ASP A 160 -6.23 8.57 0.45
N SER A 161 -5.76 9.31 -0.56
CA SER A 161 -4.41 9.19 -1.12
C SER A 161 -3.26 9.57 -0.17
N TYR A 162 -3.50 10.37 0.88
CA TYR A 162 -2.50 10.67 1.91
C TYR A 162 -2.41 9.50 2.89
N GLU A 163 -3.58 9.01 3.34
CA GLU A 163 -3.67 7.85 4.22
C GLU A 163 -3.09 6.58 3.59
N ASN A 164 -3.28 6.42 2.27
CA ASN A 164 -2.66 5.33 1.50
C ASN A 164 -1.13 5.27 1.66
N VAL A 165 -0.47 6.43 1.77
CA VAL A 165 0.98 6.53 1.99
C VAL A 165 1.31 6.40 3.47
N LEU A 166 0.63 7.16 4.35
CA LEU A 166 0.87 7.14 5.79
C LEU A 166 0.65 5.75 6.39
N TYR A 167 -0.53 5.16 6.20
CA TYR A 167 -0.85 3.84 6.73
C TYR A 167 -0.07 2.73 6.01
N GLY A 168 0.36 2.95 4.76
CA GLY A 168 1.35 2.09 4.10
C GLY A 168 2.69 2.04 4.85
N ILE A 169 3.21 3.21 5.26
CA ILE A 169 4.41 3.33 6.10
C ILE A 169 4.17 2.73 7.49
N CYS A 170 3.02 2.98 8.13
CA CYS A 170 2.69 2.40 9.43
C CYS A 170 2.59 0.85 9.38
N THR A 171 1.99 0.29 8.33
CA THR A 171 1.91 -1.16 8.09
C THR A 171 3.31 -1.76 7.88
N PHE A 172 4.17 -1.10 7.10
CA PHE A 172 5.57 -1.48 6.93
C PHE A 172 6.34 -1.43 8.25
N TYR A 173 6.19 -0.36 9.04
CA TYR A 173 6.85 -0.21 10.33
C TYR A 173 6.38 -1.29 11.32
N LYS A 174 5.07 -1.52 11.46
CA LYS A 174 4.54 -2.62 12.30
C LYS A 174 5.14 -3.98 11.94
N LYS A 175 5.36 -4.24 10.65
CA LYS A 175 5.92 -5.51 10.15
C LYS A 175 7.44 -5.64 10.33
N PHE A 176 8.21 -4.57 10.07
CA PHE A 176 9.67 -4.63 9.94
C PHE A 176 10.44 -3.82 10.99
N ARG A 177 9.75 -3.06 11.85
CA ARG A 177 10.31 -2.25 12.94
C ARG A 177 11.40 -1.27 12.48
N ARG A 178 11.13 -0.61 11.35
CA ARG A 178 11.94 0.46 10.75
C ARG A 178 11.10 1.27 9.76
N PHE A 179 11.54 2.49 9.48
CA PHE A 179 11.07 3.25 8.32
C PHE A 179 11.67 2.68 7.02
N PRO A 180 10.93 2.67 5.90
CA PRO A 180 11.43 2.18 4.62
C PRO A 180 12.47 3.13 4.02
N ALA A 181 13.70 2.67 3.76
CA ALA A 181 14.77 3.48 3.17
C ALA A 181 14.47 3.93 1.71
N LYS A 182 13.46 3.32 1.08
CA LYS A 182 12.92 3.73 -0.23
C LYS A 182 11.43 3.45 -0.30
N ILE A 183 10.66 4.38 -0.87
CA ILE A 183 9.25 4.20 -1.21
C ILE A 183 9.09 4.19 -2.74
N THR A 184 8.43 3.15 -3.26
CA THR A 184 7.89 3.13 -4.63
C THR A 184 6.38 3.31 -4.55
N ILE A 185 5.80 4.31 -5.22
CA ILE A 185 4.36 4.40 -5.45
C ILE A 185 4.06 3.88 -6.86
N VAL A 186 3.03 3.04 -7.01
CA VAL A 186 2.50 2.61 -8.31
C VAL A 186 1.08 3.14 -8.47
N GLY A 187 0.77 3.85 -9.55
CA GLY A 187 -0.57 4.42 -9.75
C GLY A 187 -0.73 5.26 -11.01
N PHE A 188 -1.73 6.14 -11.02
CA PHE A 188 -2.01 7.01 -12.16
C PHE A 188 -0.97 8.11 -12.41
N GLY A 189 -0.70 8.43 -13.68
CA GLY A 189 0.24 9.50 -14.07
C GLY A 189 -0.19 10.88 -13.60
N PHE A 190 -1.46 11.25 -13.78
CA PHE A 190 -1.96 12.58 -13.41
C PHE A 190 -1.90 12.87 -11.90
N LYS A 191 -1.86 11.82 -11.06
CA LYS A 191 -1.78 11.93 -9.59
C LYS A 191 -0.35 12.21 -9.09
N ARG A 192 0.67 12.18 -9.96
CA ARG A 192 2.11 12.28 -9.63
C ARG A 192 2.47 13.55 -8.85
N GLU A 193 1.97 14.73 -9.27
CA GLU A 193 2.25 15.99 -8.56
C GLU A 193 1.81 15.89 -7.09
N ARG A 194 0.59 15.44 -6.80
CA ARG A 194 0.07 15.34 -5.43
C ARG A 194 0.87 14.35 -4.57
N PHE A 195 1.18 13.17 -5.09
CA PHE A 195 1.92 12.17 -4.30
C PHE A 195 3.35 12.62 -3.99
N LEU A 196 4.06 13.24 -4.94
CA LEU A 196 5.42 13.71 -4.73
C LEU A 196 5.45 15.01 -3.92
N SER A 197 4.84 16.09 -4.43
CA SER A 197 4.95 17.44 -3.85
C SER A 197 4.15 17.69 -2.57
N SER A 198 3.19 16.83 -2.24
CA SER A 198 2.35 16.98 -1.05
C SER A 198 2.51 15.79 -0.12
N HIS A 199 2.12 14.58 -0.51
CA HIS A 199 2.09 13.44 0.42
C HIS A 199 3.49 13.03 0.89
N LEU A 200 4.41 12.79 -0.04
CA LEU A 200 5.77 12.36 0.29
C LEU A 200 6.67 13.50 0.79
N THR A 201 6.40 14.77 0.46
CA THR A 201 7.05 15.92 1.10
C THR A 201 6.56 16.11 2.54
N THR A 202 5.26 16.00 2.81
CA THR A 202 4.67 16.09 4.17
C THR A 202 5.07 14.90 5.04
N LEU A 203 5.38 13.76 4.41
CA LEU A 203 5.94 12.58 5.04
C LEU A 203 7.46 12.48 4.81
N GLY A 204 8.18 13.59 4.58
CA GLY A 204 9.64 13.69 4.59
C GLY A 204 10.46 12.87 3.57
N TYR A 205 9.83 12.01 2.78
CA TYR A 205 10.48 11.18 1.75
C TYR A 205 10.87 11.95 0.48
N TYR A 206 10.27 13.11 0.21
CA TYR A 206 10.49 13.87 -1.02
C TYR A 206 10.81 15.33 -0.77
N ILE A 207 12.07 15.70 -1.02
CA ILE A 207 12.51 17.09 -1.11
C ILE A 207 12.20 17.57 -2.55
N LEU A 208 11.46 18.68 -2.67
CA LEU A 208 11.24 19.32 -3.97
C LEU A 208 12.58 19.83 -4.53
N PRO A 209 12.89 19.62 -5.82
CA PRO A 209 14.09 20.21 -6.42
C PRO A 209 14.01 21.74 -6.40
N ASN A 210 15.16 22.42 -6.29
CA ASN A 210 15.22 23.86 -6.50
C ASN A 210 14.87 24.17 -7.96
N VAL A 211 13.69 24.77 -8.20
CA VAL A 211 13.23 25.15 -9.53
C VAL A 211 13.65 26.60 -9.79
N ASP A 212 14.93 26.79 -10.12
CA ASP A 212 15.49 28.12 -10.44
C ASP A 212 15.06 28.64 -11.84
N ASN A 213 14.32 27.84 -12.63
CA ASN A 213 13.73 28.22 -13.92
C ASN A 213 12.38 27.51 -14.13
N ASP A 214 11.40 28.19 -14.72
CA ASP A 214 10.00 27.74 -14.92
C ASP A 214 9.77 26.50 -15.82
N GLU A 215 10.84 25.83 -16.30
CA GLU A 215 10.74 24.73 -17.27
C GLU A 215 10.32 23.38 -16.65
N LEU A 216 10.52 23.16 -15.35
CA LEU A 216 10.14 21.90 -14.71
C LEU A 216 8.63 21.87 -14.39
N SER A 217 7.83 21.39 -15.35
CA SER A 217 6.43 21.07 -15.11
C SER A 217 6.28 20.18 -13.86
N MET A 218 5.36 20.53 -12.97
CA MET A 218 5.06 19.72 -11.78
C MET A 218 4.48 18.33 -12.11
N SER A 219 4.06 18.10 -13.36
CA SER A 219 3.71 16.76 -13.87
C SER A 219 4.91 15.85 -14.14
N SER A 220 6.13 16.39 -14.28
CA SER A 220 7.36 15.64 -14.58
C SER A 220 8.37 15.57 -13.42
N LEU A 221 7.92 15.85 -12.18
CA LEU A 221 8.74 15.74 -10.96
C LEU A 221 9.53 14.41 -10.89
N PRO A 222 10.86 14.46 -10.73
CA PRO A 222 11.74 13.30 -10.92
C PRO A 222 11.65 12.25 -9.81
N ASN A 223 12.11 11.03 -10.09
CA ASN A 223 12.42 10.03 -9.06
C ASN A 223 13.73 10.41 -8.34
N THR A 224 13.92 9.96 -7.10
CA THR A 224 15.12 10.22 -6.27
C THR A 224 15.73 8.90 -5.76
N LYS A 225 16.83 8.98 -4.97
CA LYS A 225 17.37 7.80 -4.26
C LYS A 225 16.35 7.13 -3.34
N HIS A 226 15.42 7.90 -2.73
CA HIS A 226 14.44 7.42 -1.76
C HIS A 226 13.01 7.28 -2.31
N VAL A 227 12.68 7.85 -3.48
CA VAL A 227 11.33 7.82 -4.04
C VAL A 227 11.31 7.44 -5.52
N LYS A 228 10.53 6.41 -5.86
CA LYS A 228 10.17 6.05 -7.25
C LYS A 228 8.66 6.23 -7.41
N TYR A 229 8.21 6.89 -8.48
CA TYR A 229 6.79 6.92 -8.84
C TYR A 229 6.61 6.27 -10.22
N VAL A 230 5.92 5.14 -10.23
CA VAL A 230 5.61 4.33 -11.42
C VAL A 230 4.19 4.67 -11.86
N SER A 231 4.08 5.24 -13.06
CA SER A 231 2.81 5.72 -13.60
C SER A 231 2.29 4.82 -14.72
N ALA A 232 1.03 4.38 -14.62
CA ALA A 232 0.26 3.86 -15.74
C ALA A 232 -1.15 4.47 -15.75
N GLY A 233 -1.66 4.76 -16.94
CA GLY A 233 -3.02 5.27 -17.14
C GLY A 233 -3.29 6.70 -16.60
N PRO A 234 -4.57 7.16 -16.71
CA PRO A 234 -5.69 6.42 -17.26
C PRO A 234 -5.48 6.14 -18.75
N PHE A 235 -6.04 5.04 -19.22
CA PHE A 235 -6.00 4.73 -20.64
C PHE A 235 -7.11 5.51 -21.32
N LEU A 236 -6.77 6.21 -22.39
CA LEU A 236 -7.77 6.91 -23.19
C LEU A 236 -8.69 5.87 -23.87
N PRO A 237 -10.02 5.97 -23.73
CA PRO A 237 -10.95 5.09 -24.43
C PRO A 237 -10.74 5.10 -25.94
N ALA A 238 -10.87 3.95 -26.59
CA ALA A 238 -10.62 3.81 -28.02
C ALA A 238 -11.62 4.64 -28.87
N LYS A 239 -11.13 5.27 -29.95
CA LYS A 239 -11.96 6.13 -30.83
C LYS A 239 -13.24 5.41 -31.28
N PRO A 240 -14.44 5.88 -30.90
CA PRO A 240 -15.68 5.21 -31.28
C PRO A 240 -15.89 5.17 -32.80
N ALA A 241 -16.60 4.13 -33.26
CA ALA A 241 -16.94 3.90 -34.66
C ALA A 241 -18.04 4.87 -35.15
N GLY A 242 -17.73 6.16 -35.15
CA GLY A 242 -18.63 7.24 -35.56
C GLY A 242 -17.97 8.64 -35.51
N LEU A 243 -17.00 8.86 -34.63
CA LEU A 243 -16.26 10.14 -34.57
C LEU A 243 -15.24 10.24 -35.71
N THR A 244 -15.17 11.41 -36.34
CA THR A 244 -14.04 11.83 -37.18
C THR A 244 -12.78 12.00 -36.32
N GLU A 245 -11.60 12.10 -36.96
CA GLU A 245 -10.36 12.30 -36.22
C GLU A 245 -10.34 13.65 -35.48
N THR A 246 -10.86 14.72 -36.10
CA THR A 246 -10.96 16.05 -35.48
C THR A 246 -11.83 16.06 -34.22
N GLU A 247 -12.96 15.35 -34.23
CA GLU A 247 -13.82 15.20 -33.04
C GLU A 247 -13.13 14.39 -31.94
N TYR A 248 -12.28 13.43 -32.30
CA TYR A 248 -11.51 12.62 -31.35
C TYR A 248 -10.28 13.36 -30.79
N GLU A 249 -9.65 14.26 -31.55
CA GLU A 249 -8.69 15.23 -31.00
C GLU A 249 -9.35 16.15 -29.98
N ALA A 250 -10.52 16.72 -30.31
CA ALA A 250 -11.27 17.56 -29.37
C ALA A 250 -11.69 16.80 -28.10
N TYR A 251 -12.16 15.55 -28.23
CA TYR A 251 -12.46 14.66 -27.11
C TYR A 251 -11.21 14.38 -26.24
N LYS A 252 -10.05 14.16 -26.85
CA LYS A 252 -8.77 13.98 -26.11
C LYS A 252 -8.41 15.21 -25.29
N ASP A 253 -8.49 16.40 -25.89
CA ASP A 253 -8.17 17.65 -25.19
C ASP A 253 -9.16 17.93 -24.04
N GLU A 254 -10.45 17.64 -24.23
CA GLU A 254 -11.45 17.74 -23.16
C GLU A 254 -11.24 16.69 -22.06
N PHE A 255 -10.95 15.44 -22.40
CA PHE A 255 -10.66 14.37 -21.45
C PHE A 255 -9.46 14.73 -20.56
N TRP A 256 -8.31 15.05 -21.16
CA TRP A 256 -7.12 15.41 -20.39
C TRP A 256 -7.29 16.74 -19.65
N GLY A 257 -7.83 17.77 -20.31
CA GLY A 257 -8.06 19.09 -19.72
C GLY A 257 -8.99 19.03 -18.50
N SER A 258 -10.09 18.28 -18.60
CA SER A 258 -11.01 18.07 -17.49
C SER A 258 -10.39 17.20 -16.38
N LEU A 259 -9.65 16.14 -16.70
CA LEU A 259 -8.96 15.28 -15.73
C LEU A 259 -7.95 16.08 -14.88
N TYR A 260 -7.03 16.82 -15.50
CA TYR A 260 -6.04 17.63 -14.79
C TYR A 260 -6.69 18.76 -13.98
N LYS A 261 -7.73 19.41 -14.51
CA LYS A 261 -8.51 20.44 -13.80
C LYS A 261 -9.25 19.86 -12.58
N ASN A 262 -9.81 18.66 -12.71
CA ASN A 262 -10.49 17.93 -11.62
C ASN A 262 -9.49 17.52 -10.54
N GLU A 263 -8.38 16.87 -10.88
CA GLU A 263 -7.31 16.50 -9.93
C GLU A 263 -6.77 17.71 -9.17
N ARG A 264 -6.51 18.81 -9.89
CA ARG A 264 -5.99 20.06 -9.31
C ARG A 264 -6.97 20.63 -8.28
N SER A 265 -8.16 21.01 -8.72
CA SER A 265 -9.15 21.71 -7.90
C SER A 265 -9.85 20.83 -6.84
N LYS A 266 -10.12 19.56 -7.13
CA LYS A 266 -10.85 18.67 -6.20
C LYS A 266 -9.95 17.97 -5.19
N ALA A 267 -8.62 18.04 -5.31
CA ALA A 267 -7.73 17.35 -4.37
C ALA A 267 -6.37 18.01 -4.17
N LEU A 268 -5.57 18.24 -5.22
CA LEU A 268 -4.19 18.73 -5.06
C LEU A 268 -4.12 20.08 -4.31
N ASP A 269 -4.95 21.05 -4.69
CA ASP A 269 -4.97 22.37 -4.05
C ASP A 269 -5.56 22.31 -2.62
N LEU A 270 -6.43 21.33 -2.36
CA LEU A 270 -6.91 21.03 -1.01
C LEU A 270 -5.79 20.45 -0.13
N PHE A 271 -4.96 19.55 -0.66
CA PHE A 271 -3.81 19.00 0.07
C PHE A 271 -2.67 20.04 0.20
N LYS A 272 -2.53 20.99 -0.73
CA LYS A 272 -1.63 22.14 -0.55
C LYS A 272 -2.07 23.09 0.58
N SER A 273 -3.36 23.10 0.95
CA SER A 273 -3.88 23.93 2.06
C SER A 273 -4.06 23.16 3.38
N ASN A 274 -4.36 21.85 3.35
CA ASN A 274 -4.28 20.94 4.49
C ASN A 274 -3.63 19.62 4.05
N PRO A 275 -2.29 19.47 4.19
CA PRO A 275 -1.57 18.32 3.67
C PRO A 275 -1.84 17.00 4.42
N PHE A 276 -2.41 17.08 5.63
CA PHE A 276 -2.79 15.92 6.43
C PHE A 276 -4.23 15.43 6.11
N GLY A 277 -5.00 16.24 5.39
CA GLY A 277 -6.44 16.05 5.21
C GLY A 277 -7.22 16.04 6.53
N SER A 278 -6.73 16.74 7.56
CA SER A 278 -7.22 16.64 8.94
C SER A 278 -8.56 17.36 9.20
N ASN A 279 -9.13 17.13 10.38
CA ASN A 279 -10.44 17.64 10.85
C ASN A 279 -10.77 19.10 10.47
N LYS A 280 -12.06 19.38 10.27
CA LYS A 280 -12.63 20.65 9.79
C LYS A 280 -12.12 21.06 8.39
N SER A 281 -11.94 20.09 7.49
CA SER A 281 -11.56 20.34 6.10
C SER A 281 -12.38 19.51 5.12
N ILE A 282 -12.49 20.00 3.88
CA ILE A 282 -13.16 19.31 2.76
C ILE A 282 -12.54 17.92 2.50
N LEU A 283 -11.27 17.73 2.86
CA LEU A 283 -10.61 16.43 2.79
C LEU A 283 -11.11 15.47 3.87
N HIS A 284 -11.20 15.93 5.12
CA HIS A 284 -11.76 15.13 6.22
C HIS A 284 -13.24 14.80 5.99
N ASP A 285 -14.04 15.74 5.47
CA ASP A 285 -15.43 15.46 5.05
C ASP A 285 -15.51 14.36 3.99
N LYS A 286 -14.53 14.27 3.09
CA LYS A 286 -14.39 13.19 2.11
C LYS A 286 -13.85 11.90 2.71
N LYS A 287 -13.08 11.94 3.81
CA LYS A 287 -12.68 10.73 4.55
C LYS A 287 -13.88 10.12 5.25
N LEU A 288 -14.68 10.91 5.96
CA LEU A 288 -15.91 10.47 6.65
C LEU A 288 -16.93 9.85 5.68
N LYS A 289 -17.09 10.41 4.49
CA LYS A 289 -17.96 9.85 3.43
C LYS A 289 -17.45 8.54 2.82
N ARG A 290 -16.17 8.19 3.02
CA ARG A 290 -15.52 6.94 2.58
C ARG A 290 -15.17 6.03 3.78
N ASP A 291 -15.93 6.17 4.86
CA ASP A 291 -15.88 5.32 6.04
C ASP A 291 -17.30 4.84 6.46
N PRO A 292 -18.10 4.25 5.53
CA PRO A 292 -19.46 3.80 5.84
C PRO A 292 -19.50 2.69 6.90
N TRP A 293 -18.40 1.96 7.09
CA TRP A 293 -18.24 0.89 8.08
C TRP A 293 -17.57 1.35 9.38
N ASN A 294 -17.32 2.66 9.54
CA ASN A 294 -16.85 3.30 10.79
C ASN A 294 -15.51 2.76 11.32
N LYS A 295 -14.64 2.24 10.44
CA LYS A 295 -13.34 1.62 10.79
C LYS A 295 -12.33 2.63 11.35
N ARG A 296 -12.53 3.94 11.13
CA ARG A 296 -11.63 5.00 11.62
C ARG A 296 -11.40 4.99 13.14
N GLU A 297 -12.35 4.47 13.92
CA GLU A 297 -12.25 4.45 15.39
C GLU A 297 -11.18 3.45 15.87
N GLU A 298 -10.91 2.40 15.07
CA GLU A 298 -9.89 1.38 15.33
C GLU A 298 -8.47 1.86 14.97
N VAL A 299 -8.35 2.77 13.99
CA VAL A 299 -7.09 3.22 13.34
C VAL A 299 -6.01 3.59 14.35
N TYR A 300 -6.35 4.37 15.39
CA TYR A 300 -5.36 4.82 16.36
C TYR A 300 -4.79 3.66 17.21
N SER A 301 -5.65 2.74 17.68
CA SER A 301 -5.20 1.54 18.39
C SER A 301 -4.50 0.54 17.47
N PHE A 302 -4.90 0.45 16.19
CA PHE A 302 -4.29 -0.44 15.23
C PHE A 302 -2.87 0.03 14.85
N TYR A 303 -2.65 1.32 14.64
CA TYR A 303 -1.36 1.87 14.22
C TYR A 303 -0.44 2.34 15.36
N GLN A 304 -0.82 2.12 16.61
CA GLN A 304 0.04 2.41 17.75
C GLN A 304 1.34 1.58 17.71
N THR A 305 2.48 2.25 17.86
CA THR A 305 3.83 1.65 17.89
C THR A 305 4.73 2.40 18.88
N GLU A 306 5.97 1.95 19.04
CA GLU A 306 7.04 2.69 19.71
C GLU A 306 7.56 3.92 18.94
N SER A 307 7.04 4.22 17.74
CA SER A 307 7.40 5.43 17.00
C SER A 307 6.43 6.57 17.29
N ASP A 308 6.85 7.52 18.13
CA ASP A 308 6.06 8.71 18.43
C ASP A 308 5.81 9.60 17.21
N VAL A 309 6.70 9.59 16.22
CA VAL A 309 6.51 10.18 14.89
C VAL A 309 5.26 9.61 14.20
N LEU A 310 5.16 8.27 14.09
CA LEU A 310 4.01 7.61 13.46
C LEU A 310 2.73 7.76 14.30
N ASN A 311 2.82 7.58 15.61
CA ASN A 311 1.70 7.78 16.54
C ASN A 311 1.11 9.19 16.35
N SER A 312 1.96 10.21 16.24
CA SER A 312 1.55 11.62 16.07
C SER A 312 0.97 11.91 14.69
N LEU A 313 1.54 11.34 13.62
CA LEU A 313 0.99 11.44 12.27
C LEU A 313 -0.41 10.83 12.17
N VAL A 314 -0.66 9.72 12.85
CA VAL A 314 -1.99 9.09 12.92
C VAL A 314 -2.94 9.90 13.83
N GLU A 315 -2.45 10.47 14.92
CA GLU A 315 -3.26 11.32 15.82
C GLU A 315 -3.73 12.61 15.14
N ILE A 316 -2.93 13.17 14.22
CA ILE A 316 -3.15 14.46 13.55
C ILE A 316 -4.51 14.57 12.85
N ASP A 317 -5.09 13.48 12.30
CA ASP A 317 -6.40 13.53 11.62
C ASP A 317 -7.53 14.06 12.52
N LYS A 318 -7.41 13.86 13.84
CA LYS A 318 -8.38 14.31 14.86
C LYS A 318 -8.40 15.85 15.02
N PHE A 319 -7.32 16.54 14.64
CA PHE A 319 -7.11 17.96 14.94
C PHE A 319 -7.35 18.87 13.74
N ASP A 320 -7.82 20.09 13.99
CA ASP A 320 -7.86 21.12 12.94
C ASP A 320 -6.45 21.55 12.51
N ILE A 321 -6.33 22.10 11.29
CA ILE A 321 -5.04 22.34 10.62
C ILE A 321 -4.03 23.14 11.46
N LYS A 322 -4.48 24.07 12.32
CA LYS A 322 -3.61 24.81 13.23
C LYS A 322 -2.99 23.90 14.29
N ASN A 323 -3.78 23.03 14.89
CA ASN A 323 -3.31 22.10 15.91
C ASN A 323 -2.56 20.91 15.31
N ALA A 324 -2.94 20.46 14.11
CA ALA A 324 -2.17 19.49 13.32
C ALA A 324 -0.74 19.98 13.06
N TRP A 325 -0.56 21.22 12.58
CA TRP A 325 0.77 21.81 12.40
C TRP A 325 1.54 21.97 13.72
N ASN A 326 0.88 22.38 14.82
CA ASN A 326 1.51 22.47 16.14
C ASN A 326 2.05 21.11 16.64
N ILE A 327 1.36 20.00 16.33
CA ILE A 327 1.81 18.65 16.65
C ILE A 327 2.96 18.25 15.72
N TYR A 328 2.79 18.44 14.41
CA TYR A 328 3.78 18.09 13.40
C TYR A 328 5.14 18.75 13.65
N GLN A 329 5.14 20.07 13.86
CA GLN A 329 6.38 20.85 14.10
C GLN A 329 7.12 20.45 15.39
N LYS A 330 6.43 19.85 16.37
CA LYS A 330 6.99 19.51 17.69
C LYS A 330 7.38 18.04 17.86
N LYS A 331 6.62 17.11 17.25
CA LYS A 331 6.76 15.66 17.44
C LYS A 331 7.16 14.88 16.18
N VAL A 332 7.08 15.50 15.01
CA VAL A 332 7.22 14.79 13.72
C VAL A 332 8.39 15.35 12.92
N LEU A 333 8.43 16.66 12.69
CA LEU A 333 9.50 17.32 11.94
C LEU A 333 10.91 17.17 12.55
N PRO A 334 11.13 17.23 13.89
CA PRO A 334 12.47 17.14 14.47
C PRO A 334 13.10 15.73 14.42
N GLU A 335 12.27 14.70 14.28
CA GLU A 335 12.66 13.29 14.29
C GLU A 335 12.46 12.61 12.92
N PHE A 336 12.13 13.39 11.88
CA PHE A 336 11.78 12.83 10.59
C PHE A 336 13.00 12.24 9.88
N PRO A 337 12.93 11.03 9.31
CA PRO A 337 13.97 10.49 8.43
C PRO A 337 14.08 11.26 7.10
N LEU A 338 14.68 12.45 7.14
CA LEU A 338 15.35 13.05 5.99
C LEU A 338 16.67 12.30 5.81
N TYR A 339 16.66 11.31 4.92
CA TYR A 339 17.82 10.47 4.61
C TYR A 339 18.93 11.29 3.93
N GLU A 340 20.03 11.53 4.66
CA GLU A 340 21.26 12.18 4.18
C GLU A 340 21.78 11.56 2.87
#